data_AF-A0A5C7A877-F1
#
_entry.id   AF-A0A5C7A877-F1
#
_cell.length_a   1.000
_cell.length_b   1.000
_cell.length_c   1.000
_cell.angle_alpha   90.00
_cell.angle_beta   90.00
_cell.angle_gamma   90.00
#
_symmetry.space_group_name_H-M   'P 1'
#
loop_
_entity.id
_entity.type
_entity.pdbx_description
1 polymer ?
#
loop_
_entity_poly.entity_id
_entity_poly.type
_entity_poly.pdbx_seq_one_letter_code
_entity_poly.pdbx_strand_id
1 'polypeptide(L)' 'SIDFQVEDMRRLIVNASFWLLDMPEVITPELSVEIVGNYEPTMFGFDSFRKGMKVSDFK' A
#
# COMPACT_ATOMS: atom_id res chain seq x y z
N SER A 1 -6.51 1.87 0.64
CA SER A 1 -6.77 3.15 1.34
C SER A 1 -6.17 4.33 0.58
N ILE A 2 -6.80 5.50 0.66
CA ILE A 2 -6.27 6.76 0.13
C ILE A 2 -4.94 7.10 0.80
N ASP A 3 -4.77 6.74 2.08
CA ASP A 3 -3.52 6.96 2.82
C ASP A 3 -2.32 6.31 2.14
N PHE A 4 -2.53 5.18 1.44
CA PHE A 4 -1.46 4.49 0.72
C PHE A 4 -0.99 5.26 -0.53
N GLN A 5 -1.69 6.32 -0.95
CA GLN A 5 -1.20 7.26 -1.96
C GLN A 5 -0.15 8.23 -1.38
N VAL A 6 -0.11 8.44 -0.06
CA VAL A 6 0.91 9.25 0.62
C VAL A 6 2.19 8.42 0.80
N GLU A 7 3.32 8.93 0.29
CA GLU A 7 4.60 8.21 0.34
C GLU A 7 5.04 7.87 1.77
N ASP A 8 4.92 8.83 2.69
CA ASP A 8 5.34 8.63 4.08
C ASP A 8 4.55 7.52 4.78
N MET A 9 3.28 7.32 4.41
CA MET A 9 2.48 6.20 4.92
C MET A 9 2.98 4.87 4.37
N ARG A 10 3.37 4.81 3.09
CA ARG A 10 4.00 3.60 2.52
C ARG A 10 5.32 3.32 3.22
N ARG A 11 6.15 4.35 3.43
CA ARG A 11 7.43 4.25 4.14
C ARG A 11 7.28 3.75 5.56
N LEU A 12 6.28 4.24 6.29
CA LEU A 12 5.96 3.75 7.63
C LEU A 12 5.68 2.24 7.63
N ILE A 13 4.83 1.76 6.72
CA ILE A 13 4.46 0.34 6.63
C ILE A 13 5.65 -0.54 6.26
N VAL A 14 6.44 -0.12 5.26
CA VAL A 14 7.62 -0.89 4.79
C VAL A 14 8.68 -0.96 5.89
N ASN A 15 8.99 0.16 6.54
CA ASN A 15 9.96 0.19 7.64
C ASN A 15 9.50 -0.66 8.84
N ALA A 16 8.22 -0.58 9.22
CA ALA A 16 7.67 -1.41 10.29
C ALA A 16 7.76 -2.90 9.96
N SER A 17 7.55 -3.27 8.69
CA SER A 17 7.67 -4.66 8.24
C SER A 17 9.10 -5.18 8.38
N PHE A 18 10.10 -4.43 7.89
CA PHE A 18 11.51 -4.82 8.06
C PHE A 18 11.93 -4.88 9.53
N TRP A 19 11.46 -3.94 10.35
CA TRP A 19 11.72 -3.97 11.78
C TRP A 19 11.15 -5.22 12.47
N LEU A 20 9.91 -5.60 12.16
CA LEU A 20 9.26 -6.78 12.72
C LEU A 20 9.89 -8.10 12.27
N LEU A 21 10.62 -8.08 11.15
CA LEU A 21 11.36 -9.23 10.63
C LEU A 21 12.80 -9.30 11.15
N ASP A 22 13.19 -8.46 12.11
CA ASP A 22 14.56 -8.36 12.65
C ASP A 22 15.59 -7.99 11.56
N MET A 23 15.19 -7.11 10.62
CA MET A 23 16.01 -6.60 9.52
C MET A 23 16.18 -5.07 9.54
N PRO A 24 16.49 -4.43 10.68
CA PRO A 24 16.58 -2.96 10.77
C PRO A 24 17.65 -2.35 9.86
N GLU A 25 18.70 -3.09 9.51
CA GLU A 25 19.80 -2.68 8.64
C GLU A 25 19.39 -2.39 7.18
N VAL A 26 18.24 -2.89 6.75
CA VAL A 26 17.69 -2.64 5.40
C VAL A 26 17.00 -1.26 5.32
N ILE A 27 16.63 -0.68 6.46
CA ILE A 27 15.88 0.57 6.52
C ILE A 27 16.83 1.74 6.24
N THR A 28 16.72 2.33 5.05
CA THR A 28 17.47 3.53 4.64
C THR A 28 16.54 4.65 4.17
N PRO A 29 16.97 5.93 4.20
CA PRO A 29 16.21 7.04 3.63
C PRO A 29 15.91 6.86 2.14
N GLU A 30 16.81 6.21 1.40
CA GLU A 30 16.72 6.00 -0.05
C GLU A 30 15.93 4.75 -0.44
N LEU A 31 15.49 3.94 0.54
CA LEU A 31 14.69 2.75 0.30
C LEU A 31 13.42 3.12 -0.48
N SER A 32 13.27 2.53 -1.66
CA SER A 32 12.12 2.79 -2.53
C SER A 32 10.85 2.20 -1.92
N VAL A 33 9.81 3.02 -1.93
CA VAL A 33 8.45 2.67 -1.49
C VAL A 33 7.43 2.99 -2.59
N GLU A 34 7.92 2.99 -3.84
CA GLU A 34 7.09 3.21 -5.02
C GLU A 34 6.07 2.08 -5.17
N ILE A 35 4.91 2.45 -5.71
CA ILE A 35 3.86 1.49 -6.02
C ILE A 35 4.26 0.78 -7.32
N VAL A 36 4.32 -0.56 -7.27
CA VAL A 36 4.49 -1.36 -8.47
C VAL A 36 3.15 -1.42 -9.21
N GLY A 37 3.09 -0.78 -10.38
CA GLY A 37 1.87 -0.68 -11.19
C GLY A 37 0.97 0.51 -10.81
N ASN A 38 -0.30 0.46 -11.23
CA ASN A 38 -1.26 1.54 -10.98
C ASN A 38 -2.01 1.30 -9.68
N TYR A 39 -2.15 2.35 -8.86
CA TYR A 39 -2.94 2.32 -7.63
C TYR A 39 -3.93 3.47 -7.58
N GLU A 40 -5.17 3.15 -7.94
CA GLU A 40 -6.31 4.08 -8.01
C GLU A 40 -7.36 3.66 -6.98
N PRO A 41 -7.13 3.94 -5.67
CA PRO A 41 -8.07 3.56 -4.64
C PRO A 41 -9.36 4.37 -4.78
N THR A 42 -10.49 3.72 -4.49
CA THR A 42 -11.77 4.42 -4.32
C THR A 42 -12.01 4.78 -2.86
N MET A 43 -12.84 5.79 -2.60
CA MET A 43 -13.28 6.13 -1.25
C MET A 43 -13.91 4.90 -0.58
N PHE A 44 -13.50 4.62 0.66
CA PHE A 44 -14.20 3.66 1.49
C PHE A 44 -15.57 4.22 1.88
N GLY A 45 -16.62 3.42 1.75
CA GLY A 45 -17.98 3.83 2.06
C GLY A 45 -18.97 2.69 1.92
N PHE A 46 -20.18 2.88 2.45
CA PHE A 46 -21.29 1.96 2.23
C PHE A 46 -21.71 1.99 0.75
N ASP A 47 -22.04 0.83 0.18
CA ASP A 47 -22.45 0.65 -1.22
C ASP A 47 -21.45 1.14 -2.30
N SER A 48 -20.17 1.39 -1.95
CA SER A 48 -19.14 1.84 -2.90
C SER A 48 -18.41 0.69 -3.62
N PHE A 49 -18.77 -0.56 -3.35
CA PHE A 49 -18.22 -1.72 -4.06
C PHE A 49 -18.76 -1.78 -5.50
N ARG A 50 -17.90 -2.17 -6.45
CA ARG A 50 -18.33 -2.39 -7.83
C ARG A 50 -19.18 -3.66 -7.91
N LYS A 51 -20.51 -3.50 -7.95
CA LYS A 51 -21.47 -4.62 -8.06
C LYS A 51 -21.10 -5.53 -9.23
N GLY A 52 -21.05 -6.83 -8.97
CA GLY A 52 -20.76 -7.85 -9.98
C GLY A 52 -19.27 -8.12 -10.25
N MET A 53 -18.35 -7.37 -9.62
CA MET A 53 -16.91 -7.63 -9.76
C MET A 53 -16.40 -8.56 -8.66
N LYS A 54 -15.58 -9.52 -9.06
CA LYS A 54 -14.84 -10.46 -8.21
C LYS A 54 -13.40 -10.01 -8.07
N VAL A 55 -12.70 -10.56 -7.08
CA VAL A 55 -11.26 -10.32 -6.88
C VAL A 55 -10.45 -10.64 -8.14
N SER A 56 -10.85 -11.66 -8.90
CA SER A 56 -10.23 -12.05 -10.18
C SER A 56 -10.32 -10.99 -11.28
N ASP A 57 -11.23 -10.03 -11.16
CA ASP A 57 -11.49 -9.01 -12.18
C ASP A 57 -10.56 -7.79 -12.03
N PHE A 58 -9.79 -7.75 -10.94
CA PHE A 58 -8.74 -6.77 -10.71
C PHE A 58 -7.39 -7.41 -11.02
N LYS A 59 -6.65 -6.82 -11.98
CA LYS A 59 -5.29 -7.23 -12.36
C LYS A 59 -4.26 -6.31 -11.74
#